data_AF-A0A956EZW1-F1
#
_entry.id   AF-A0A956EZW1-F1
#
_cell.length_a   1.000
_cell.length_b   1.000
_cell.length_c   1.000
_cell.angle_alpha   90.00
_cell.angle_beta   90.00
_cell.angle_gamma   90.00
#
_symmetry.space_group_name_H-M   'P 1'
#
loop_
_entity.id
_entity.type
_entity.pdbx_description
1 polymer ?
#
loop_
_entity_poly.entity_id
_entity_poly.type
_entity_poly.pdbx_seq_one_letter_code
_entity_poly.pdbx_strand_id
1 'polypeptide(L)'
;MIQIRRLLSIVLPALALLFVSGHAHAQQTTFYLDRIQISGAPDDGFAVWRPYMSPKTRIYGAAALGYTLNPLRTSVVTDDPKAERDSANIMRHQLIAHLQAGAELASRLGVNITIPVAVFQEGGADPQVNGIGGGLERRTVALHDIRLDARVRAFETDDGFMRLGGGAALWIPVGDAESFAGDDQLTGYLYGSAEFDFGPFYISGNVGPHFRPERGIGGVNGNLFLASELRYAGGAYLPLREGTILLGGELWGTTGIG
;
A
#
# COMPACT_ATOMS: atom_id res chain seq x y z
N MET A 1 8.69 -36.75 2.31
CA MET A 1 8.69 -35.71 1.25
C MET A 1 7.45 -35.80 0.34
N ILE A 2 6.27 -35.95 0.93
CA ILE A 2 4.99 -35.99 0.23
C ILE A 2 4.09 -35.05 1.05
N GLN A 3 3.42 -34.09 0.39
CA GLN A 3 2.45 -33.10 0.90
C GLN A 3 2.78 -31.59 0.79
N ILE A 4 3.83 -31.15 0.08
CA ILE A 4 4.02 -29.70 -0.21
C ILE A 4 3.37 -29.29 -1.53
N ARG A 5 3.25 -30.21 -2.51
CA ARG A 5 2.77 -29.88 -3.86
C ARG A 5 1.26 -29.63 -3.98
N ARG A 6 0.42 -30.03 -3.01
CA ARG A 6 -1.06 -29.93 -3.13
C ARG A 6 -1.65 -28.64 -2.55
N LEU A 7 -0.96 -27.93 -1.67
CA LEU A 7 -1.44 -26.67 -1.08
C LEU A 7 -1.26 -25.48 -2.04
N LEU A 8 -0.24 -25.52 -2.91
CA LEU A 8 -0.01 -24.51 -3.95
C LEU A 8 -1.06 -24.53 -5.07
N SER A 9 -1.83 -25.62 -5.22
CA SER A 9 -2.70 -25.84 -6.38
C SER A 9 -4.13 -25.34 -6.20
N ILE A 10 -4.55 -24.92 -5.00
CA ILE A 10 -5.95 -24.54 -4.72
C ILE A 10 -6.09 -23.03 -4.47
N VAL A 11 -5.02 -22.31 -4.12
CA VAL A 11 -5.09 -20.87 -3.82
C VAL A 11 -5.04 -20.01 -5.10
N LEU A 12 -4.35 -20.46 -6.16
CA LEU A 12 -4.20 -19.69 -7.39
C LEU A 12 -5.48 -19.47 -8.24
N PRO A 13 -6.43 -20.43 -8.38
CA PRO A 13 -7.56 -20.24 -9.29
C PRO A 13 -8.72 -19.43 -8.70
N ALA A 14 -8.82 -19.31 -7.37
CA ALA A 14 -9.94 -18.62 -6.73
C ALA A 14 -9.79 -17.08 -6.74
N LEU A 15 -8.57 -16.56 -6.80
CA LEU A 15 -8.33 -15.11 -6.86
C LEU A 15 -8.61 -14.53 -8.25
N ALA A 16 -8.52 -15.33 -9.31
CA ALA A 16 -8.70 -14.87 -10.69
C ALA A 16 -10.16 -14.57 -11.08
N LEU A 17 -11.14 -15.08 -10.33
CA LEU A 17 -12.57 -14.96 -10.67
C LEU A 17 -13.28 -13.75 -10.05
N LEU A 18 -12.60 -12.91 -9.26
CA LEU A 18 -13.21 -11.72 -8.64
C LEU A 18 -13.06 -10.42 -9.44
N PHE A 19 -12.37 -10.43 -10.60
CA PHE A 19 -11.94 -9.21 -11.28
C PHE A 19 -12.73 -8.82 -12.54
N VAL A 20 -13.91 -9.40 -12.78
CA VAL A 20 -14.81 -8.95 -13.86
C VAL A 20 -16.01 -8.25 -13.25
N SER A 21 -15.84 -7.01 -12.83
CA SER A 21 -16.95 -6.10 -12.57
C SER A 21 -16.86 -4.95 -13.58
N GLY A 22 -17.88 -4.82 -14.42
CA GLY A 22 -18.00 -3.72 -15.38
C GLY A 22 -18.03 -2.38 -14.65
N HIS A 23 -17.21 -1.44 -15.10
CA HIS A 23 -17.01 -0.16 -14.43
C HIS A 23 -18.17 0.79 -14.73
N ALA A 24 -18.92 1.17 -13.70
CA ALA A 24 -19.76 2.36 -13.75
C ALA A 24 -18.88 3.59 -13.47
N HIS A 25 -18.32 4.19 -14.52
CA HIS A 25 -17.38 5.33 -14.46
C HIS A 25 -17.99 6.66 -13.98
N ALA A 26 -19.29 6.72 -13.67
CA ALA A 26 -20.03 7.97 -13.76
C ALA A 26 -20.23 8.74 -12.44
N GLN A 27 -19.84 8.22 -11.27
CA GLN A 27 -20.27 8.82 -9.98
C GLN A 27 -19.17 9.09 -8.96
N GLN A 28 -18.05 8.36 -8.97
CA GLN A 28 -17.02 8.54 -7.95
C GLN A 28 -15.93 9.53 -8.40
N THR A 29 -15.73 10.60 -7.63
CA THR A 29 -14.78 11.68 -7.91
C THR A 29 -13.49 11.60 -7.10
N THR A 30 -13.35 10.60 -6.21
CA THR A 30 -12.15 10.41 -5.38
C THR A 30 -11.64 8.97 -5.42
N PHE A 31 -10.59 8.66 -4.65
CA PHE A 31 -9.87 7.39 -4.64
C PHE A 31 -9.03 7.26 -3.36
N TYR A 32 -8.56 6.05 -3.06
CA TYR A 32 -7.63 5.80 -1.97
C TYR A 32 -6.30 6.55 -2.22
N LEU A 33 -6.07 7.63 -1.46
CA LEU A 33 -4.97 8.56 -1.68
C LEU A 33 -3.67 8.14 -0.96
N ASP A 34 -3.74 7.37 0.12
CA ASP A 34 -2.55 6.92 0.84
C ASP A 34 -1.69 5.99 -0.03
N ARG A 35 -0.50 6.46 -0.41
CA ARG A 35 0.36 5.79 -1.39
C ARG A 35 1.36 4.84 -0.73
N ILE A 36 1.93 5.25 0.40
CA ILE A 36 2.91 4.43 1.11
C ILE A 36 2.18 3.28 1.79
N GLN A 37 2.73 2.08 1.70
CA GLN A 37 2.17 0.92 2.39
C GLN A 37 3.08 0.53 3.52
N ILE A 38 2.68 0.94 4.71
CA ILE A 38 3.39 0.56 5.93
C ILE A 38 3.37 -0.97 6.04
N SER A 39 4.54 -1.57 6.13
CA SER A 39 4.68 -3.01 6.36
C SER A 39 4.24 -3.35 7.79
N GLY A 40 3.82 -4.60 7.99
CA GLY A 40 3.20 -5.01 9.24
C GLY A 40 4.09 -5.75 10.21
N ALA A 41 5.11 -6.47 9.74
CA ALA A 41 5.82 -7.39 10.61
C ALA A 41 6.93 -6.71 11.43
N PRO A 42 7.27 -7.22 12.62
CA PRO A 42 8.23 -6.57 13.52
C PRO A 42 9.62 -6.33 12.94
N ASP A 43 10.07 -7.20 12.03
CA ASP A 43 11.40 -7.11 11.43
C ASP A 43 11.39 -6.40 10.06
N ASP A 44 10.23 -6.00 9.55
CA ASP A 44 10.15 -5.33 8.26
C ASP A 44 10.68 -3.89 8.32
N GLY A 45 10.89 -3.32 7.13
CA GLY A 45 11.10 -1.88 6.94
C GLY A 45 9.80 -1.08 7.04
N PHE A 46 9.80 0.21 6.71
CA PHE A 46 8.52 0.95 6.62
C PHE A 46 7.72 0.55 5.37
N ALA A 47 8.34 0.53 4.19
CA ALA A 47 7.70 0.19 2.92
C ALA A 47 8.16 -1.17 2.35
N VAL A 48 9.22 -1.77 2.91
CA VAL A 48 9.79 -3.03 2.43
C VAL A 48 9.21 -4.23 3.18
N TRP A 49 8.56 -5.11 2.44
CA TRP A 49 7.91 -6.30 2.96
C TRP A 49 8.84 -7.50 2.81
N ARG A 50 9.62 -7.78 3.86
CA ARG A 50 10.73 -8.74 3.80
C ARG A 50 10.22 -10.19 3.72
N PRO A 51 10.95 -11.09 3.03
CA PRO A 51 10.69 -12.54 3.11
C PRO A 51 11.18 -13.16 4.42
N TYR A 52 11.89 -12.41 5.27
CA TYR A 52 12.29 -12.85 6.60
C TYR A 52 11.07 -13.11 7.50
N MET A 53 11.16 -14.16 8.31
CA MET A 53 10.18 -14.46 9.36
C MET A 53 10.88 -15.02 10.59
N SER A 54 10.30 -14.75 11.75
CA SER A 54 10.79 -15.26 13.01
C SER A 54 10.87 -16.80 13.00
N PRO A 55 11.98 -17.38 13.49
CA PRO A 55 12.10 -18.81 13.74
C PRO A 55 11.01 -19.35 14.68
N LYS A 56 10.53 -18.52 15.60
CA LYS A 56 9.46 -18.87 16.54
C LYS A 56 8.14 -18.28 16.07
N THR A 57 7.06 -19.04 16.25
CA THR A 57 5.71 -18.50 16.10
C THR A 57 5.51 -17.35 17.08
N ARG A 58 5.05 -16.20 16.57
CA ARG A 58 4.80 -15.00 17.37
C ARG A 58 3.55 -14.28 16.90
N ILE A 59 2.87 -13.65 17.85
CA ILE A 59 1.81 -12.68 17.61
C ILE A 59 2.40 -11.31 17.92
N TYR A 60 2.03 -10.31 17.15
CA TYR A 60 2.56 -8.95 17.31
C TYR A 60 1.48 -7.91 17.03
N GLY A 61 1.74 -6.71 17.54
CA GLY A 61 1.02 -5.49 17.19
C GLY A 61 2.01 -4.38 16.91
N ALA A 62 1.68 -3.51 15.97
CA ALA A 62 2.50 -2.36 15.59
C ALA A 62 1.60 -1.16 15.31
N ALA A 63 2.17 0.04 15.43
CA ALA A 63 1.50 1.27 15.04
C ALA A 63 2.52 2.18 14.34
N ALA A 64 2.06 2.87 13.30
CA ALA A 64 2.84 3.89 12.62
C ALA A 64 2.00 5.17 12.43
N LEU A 65 2.70 6.30 12.33
CA LEU A 65 2.12 7.58 11.95
C LEU A 65 2.79 8.05 10.66
N GLY A 66 2.00 8.27 9.62
CA GLY A 66 2.46 8.82 8.35
C GLY A 66 1.95 10.24 8.16
N TYR A 67 2.85 11.21 8.05
CA TYR A 67 2.50 12.58 7.64
C TYR A 67 2.96 12.82 6.20
N THR A 68 2.03 13.29 5.37
CA THR A 68 2.30 13.65 3.97
C THR A 68 1.92 15.10 3.71
N LEU A 69 2.86 15.86 3.15
CA LEU A 69 2.66 17.23 2.70
C LEU A 69 2.37 17.26 1.20
N ASN A 70 1.26 17.89 0.82
CA ASN A 70 0.74 18.01 -0.53
C ASN A 70 0.60 16.65 -1.26
N PRO A 71 -0.06 15.63 -0.66
CA PRO A 71 -0.23 14.31 -1.31
C PRO A 71 -1.03 14.39 -2.61
N LEU A 72 -1.89 15.40 -2.77
CA LEU A 72 -2.64 15.64 -4.00
C LEU A 72 -2.57 17.12 -4.39
N ARG A 73 -1.67 17.42 -5.33
CA ARG A 73 -1.47 18.76 -5.88
C ARG A 73 -2.43 19.03 -7.03
N THR A 74 -2.90 20.27 -7.13
CA THR A 74 -3.74 20.70 -8.26
C THR A 74 -3.02 20.53 -9.59
N SER A 75 -1.71 20.79 -9.62
CA SER A 75 -0.84 20.64 -10.79
C SER A 75 -0.72 19.20 -11.32
N VAL A 76 -1.19 18.20 -10.58
CA VAL A 76 -1.24 16.79 -11.01
C VAL A 76 -2.62 16.42 -11.57
N VAL A 77 -3.62 17.28 -11.33
CA VAL A 77 -5.01 17.05 -11.70
C VAL A 77 -5.44 17.91 -12.87
N THR A 78 -4.83 19.07 -13.10
CA THR A 78 -5.17 19.96 -14.21
C THR A 78 -3.92 20.41 -14.95
N ASP A 79 -4.06 20.53 -16.27
CA ASP A 79 -3.11 21.21 -17.15
C ASP A 79 -3.57 22.64 -17.49
N ASP A 80 -4.76 23.07 -17.02
CA ASP A 80 -5.27 24.43 -17.26
C ASP A 80 -4.53 25.43 -16.35
N PRO A 81 -3.74 26.37 -16.93
CA PRO A 81 -2.90 27.24 -16.12
C PRO A 81 -3.71 28.19 -15.22
N LYS A 82 -4.96 28.50 -15.56
CA LYS A 82 -5.80 29.38 -14.75
C LYS A 82 -6.34 28.61 -13.54
N ALA A 83 -6.91 27.43 -13.75
CA ALA A 83 -7.40 26.55 -12.71
C ALA A 83 -6.29 26.15 -11.73
N GLU A 84 -5.07 25.92 -12.23
CA GLU A 84 -3.90 25.64 -11.38
C GLU A 84 -3.54 26.82 -10.48
N ARG A 85 -3.47 28.04 -11.03
CA ARG A 85 -3.14 29.26 -10.24
C ARG A 85 -4.22 29.62 -9.23
N ASP A 86 -5.48 29.40 -9.60
CA ASP A 86 -6.64 29.82 -8.81
C ASP A 86 -7.03 28.79 -7.75
N SER A 87 -6.47 27.57 -7.77
CA SER A 87 -6.75 26.51 -6.79
C SER A 87 -5.55 26.18 -5.91
N ALA A 88 -5.74 26.22 -4.59
CA ALA A 88 -4.80 25.56 -3.67
C ALA A 88 -4.83 24.04 -3.86
N ASN A 89 -3.80 23.33 -3.38
CA ASN A 89 -3.72 21.88 -3.49
C ASN A 89 -4.95 21.19 -2.89
N ILE A 90 -5.49 20.21 -3.62
CA ILE A 90 -6.69 19.47 -3.25
C ILE A 90 -6.53 18.79 -1.89
N MET A 91 -5.36 18.20 -1.63
CA MET A 91 -4.97 17.72 -0.30
C MET A 91 -3.58 18.27 0.04
N ARG A 92 -3.50 19.04 1.13
CA ARG A 92 -2.29 19.74 1.60
C ARG A 92 -1.63 19.02 2.76
N HIS A 93 -2.41 18.52 3.70
CA HIS A 93 -1.90 17.87 4.89
C HIS A 93 -2.68 16.59 5.11
N GLN A 94 -1.97 15.49 5.35
CA GLN A 94 -2.58 14.22 5.69
C GLN A 94 -1.74 13.54 6.76
N LEU A 95 -2.34 13.26 7.92
CA LEU A 95 -1.77 12.48 9.00
C LEU A 95 -2.61 11.22 9.17
N ILE A 96 -1.99 10.06 8.96
CA ILE A 96 -2.63 8.75 9.02
C ILE A 96 -1.98 7.93 10.12
N ALA A 97 -2.81 7.31 10.95
CA ALA A 97 -2.40 6.29 11.90
C ALA A 97 -2.66 4.90 11.31
N HIS A 98 -1.61 4.09 11.19
CA HIS A 98 -1.70 2.70 10.74
C HIS A 98 -1.60 1.79 11.96
N LEU A 99 -2.72 1.21 12.38
CA LEU A 99 -2.78 0.24 13.46
C LEU A 99 -2.69 -1.16 12.87
N GLN A 100 -1.76 -1.98 13.37
CA GLN A 100 -1.44 -3.26 12.77
C GLN A 100 -1.41 -4.37 13.81
N ALA A 101 -1.88 -5.55 13.42
CA ALA A 101 -1.75 -6.76 14.20
C ALA A 101 -1.51 -7.95 13.28
N GLY A 102 -0.75 -8.93 13.74
CA GLY A 102 -0.45 -10.08 12.91
C GLY A 102 0.19 -11.23 13.65
N ALA A 103 0.48 -12.28 12.89
CA ALA A 103 1.18 -13.44 13.37
C ALA A 103 2.16 -13.96 12.33
N GLU A 104 3.28 -14.49 12.79
CA GLU A 104 4.18 -15.31 12.00
C GLU A 104 4.14 -16.73 12.52
N LEU A 105 4.01 -17.68 11.62
CA LEU A 105 3.72 -19.08 11.88
C LEU A 105 4.79 -19.94 11.21
N ALA A 106 5.42 -20.81 12.02
CA ALA A 106 6.36 -21.83 11.55
C ALA A 106 7.48 -21.29 10.65
N SER A 107 7.92 -20.05 10.89
CA SER A 107 8.99 -19.38 10.12
C SER A 107 8.72 -19.29 8.62
N ARG A 108 7.47 -19.44 8.19
CA ARG A 108 7.11 -19.60 6.78
C ARG A 108 5.92 -18.79 6.35
N LEU A 109 4.92 -18.63 7.21
CA LEU A 109 3.67 -17.91 6.89
C LEU A 109 3.50 -16.71 7.81
N GLY A 110 3.24 -15.56 7.23
CA GLY A 110 2.88 -14.33 7.94
C GLY A 110 1.49 -13.92 7.52
N VAL A 111 0.69 -13.47 8.48
CA VAL A 111 -0.62 -12.84 8.23
C VAL A 111 -0.70 -11.55 9.03
N ASN A 112 -1.31 -10.53 8.44
CA ASN A 112 -1.43 -9.21 9.04
C ASN A 112 -2.79 -8.57 8.70
N ILE A 113 -3.27 -7.76 9.62
CA ILE A 113 -4.35 -6.79 9.40
C ILE A 113 -3.81 -5.40 9.72
N THR A 114 -4.07 -4.45 8.82
CA THR A 114 -3.76 -3.03 8.99
C THR A 114 -5.04 -2.21 8.90
N ILE A 115 -5.26 -1.34 9.88
CA ILE A 115 -6.37 -0.40 9.95
C ILE A 115 -5.77 1.02 9.85
N PRO A 116 -5.82 1.66 8.67
CA PRO A 116 -5.40 3.03 8.52
C PRO A 116 -6.55 3.98 8.87
N VAL A 117 -6.26 5.01 9.66
CA VAL A 117 -7.20 6.05 10.03
C VAL A 117 -6.54 7.39 9.77
N ALA A 118 -7.08 8.17 8.84
CA ALA A 118 -6.73 9.57 8.76
C ALA A 118 -7.23 10.25 10.03
N VAL A 119 -6.30 10.78 10.83
CA VAL A 119 -6.60 11.50 12.07
C VAL A 119 -6.59 13.01 11.86
N PHE A 120 -5.99 13.45 10.76
CA PHE A 120 -6.06 14.83 10.31
C PHE A 120 -5.89 14.90 8.78
N GLN A 121 -6.81 15.59 8.11
CA GLN A 121 -6.75 15.89 6.69
C GLN A 121 -7.18 17.34 6.45
N GLU A 122 -6.44 18.02 5.58
CA GLU A 122 -6.73 19.39 5.18
C GLU A 122 -6.32 19.63 3.73
N GLY A 123 -7.09 20.41 2.98
CA GLY A 123 -6.69 20.94 1.69
C GLY A 123 -7.31 22.30 1.37
N GLY A 124 -7.16 22.76 0.14
CA GLY A 124 -7.70 24.05 -0.34
C GLY A 124 -9.24 24.10 -0.40
N ALA A 125 -9.82 25.21 -0.86
CA ALA A 125 -11.24 25.22 -1.23
C ALA A 125 -11.52 24.16 -2.30
N ASP A 126 -12.76 23.66 -2.37
CA ASP A 126 -13.17 22.72 -3.41
C ASP A 126 -12.91 23.34 -4.81
N PRO A 127 -12.12 22.69 -5.68
CA PRO A 127 -11.76 23.25 -6.98
C PRO A 127 -12.87 23.07 -8.04
N GLN A 128 -14.07 22.63 -7.66
CA GLN A 128 -15.23 22.52 -8.56
C GLN A 128 -15.55 23.84 -9.28
N VAL A 129 -15.36 24.98 -8.62
CA VAL A 129 -15.53 26.32 -9.23
C VAL A 129 -14.57 26.57 -10.41
N ASN A 130 -13.44 25.87 -10.42
CA ASN A 130 -12.44 25.89 -11.47
C ASN A 130 -12.61 24.73 -12.46
N GLY A 131 -13.75 24.02 -12.42
CA GLY A 131 -14.08 22.92 -13.33
C GLY A 131 -13.30 21.63 -13.05
N ILE A 132 -12.76 21.46 -11.84
CA ILE A 132 -12.03 20.26 -11.40
C ILE A 132 -12.90 19.48 -10.41
N GLY A 133 -13.17 18.21 -10.71
CA GLY A 133 -14.02 17.33 -9.92
C GLY A 133 -15.51 17.69 -9.98
N GLY A 134 -16.31 16.98 -9.19
CA GLY A 134 -17.76 17.15 -9.07
C GLY A 134 -18.23 17.50 -7.66
N GLY A 135 -17.36 18.14 -6.87
CA GLY A 135 -17.47 18.21 -5.42
C GLY A 135 -16.51 17.21 -4.79
N LEU A 136 -15.42 17.69 -4.18
CA LEU A 136 -14.37 16.89 -3.57
C LEU A 136 -14.44 17.04 -2.04
N GLU A 137 -15.25 16.17 -1.43
CA GLU A 137 -15.40 16.12 0.02
C GLU A 137 -14.11 15.67 0.71
N ARG A 138 -13.85 16.24 1.88
CA ARG A 138 -12.70 15.92 2.73
C ARG A 138 -13.12 15.98 4.18
N ARG A 139 -13.19 14.83 4.83
CA ARG A 139 -13.34 14.72 6.28
C ARG A 139 -11.97 14.82 6.93
N THR A 140 -11.88 15.64 7.98
CA THR A 140 -10.66 15.75 8.80
C THR A 140 -10.24 14.40 9.38
N VAL A 141 -11.21 13.56 9.74
CA VAL A 141 -11.00 12.20 10.24
C VAL A 141 -11.77 11.23 9.35
N ALA A 142 -11.09 10.22 8.82
CA ALA A 142 -11.69 9.22 7.94
C ALA A 142 -11.05 7.84 8.18
N LEU A 143 -11.89 6.80 8.23
CA LEU A 143 -11.41 5.42 8.18
C LEU A 143 -11.00 5.11 6.75
N HIS A 144 -9.82 4.52 6.57
CA HIS A 144 -9.39 4.02 5.27
C HIS A 144 -9.79 2.55 5.09
N ASP A 145 -9.76 2.09 3.84
CA ASP A 145 -9.90 0.67 3.53
C ASP A 145 -8.92 -0.18 4.35
N ILE A 146 -9.45 -1.19 5.04
CA ILE A 146 -8.69 -2.10 5.89
C ILE A 146 -7.89 -3.03 5.00
N ARG A 147 -6.59 -3.20 5.29
CA ARG A 147 -5.73 -4.11 4.56
C ARG A 147 -5.60 -5.44 5.28
N LEU A 148 -5.84 -6.53 4.57
CA LEU A 148 -5.50 -7.89 4.99
C LEU A 148 -4.37 -8.39 4.11
N ASP A 149 -3.27 -8.81 4.70
CA ASP A 149 -2.14 -9.32 3.95
C ASP A 149 -1.60 -10.64 4.48
N ALA A 150 -1.11 -11.46 3.57
CA ALA A 150 -0.51 -12.75 3.84
C ALA A 150 0.74 -12.92 2.98
N ARG A 151 1.78 -13.50 3.56
CA ARG A 151 3.07 -13.65 2.90
C ARG A 151 3.73 -14.97 3.27
N VAL A 152 4.56 -15.48 2.36
CA VAL A 152 5.26 -16.74 2.55
C VAL A 152 6.75 -16.59 2.28
N ARG A 153 7.59 -17.21 3.12
CA ARG A 153 8.99 -17.48 2.80
C ARG A 153 9.07 -18.78 2.00
N ALA A 154 9.28 -18.65 0.70
CA ALA A 154 9.29 -19.78 -0.23
C ALA A 154 10.63 -20.53 -0.18
N PHE A 155 11.73 -19.79 0.00
CA PHE A 155 13.08 -20.34 -0.07
C PHE A 155 14.03 -19.57 0.87
N GLU A 156 14.99 -20.29 1.43
CA GLU A 156 16.11 -19.75 2.20
C GLU A 156 17.32 -20.67 1.95
N THR A 157 18.50 -20.10 1.75
CA THR A 157 19.75 -20.87 1.66
C THR A 157 20.16 -21.41 3.04
N ASP A 158 20.87 -22.53 3.08
CA ASP A 158 21.28 -23.16 4.35
C ASP A 158 22.18 -22.26 5.21
N ASP A 159 22.95 -21.38 4.57
CA ASP A 159 23.80 -20.36 5.21
C ASP A 159 23.03 -19.08 5.60
N GLY A 160 21.74 -18.98 5.27
CA GLY A 160 20.89 -17.82 5.53
C GLY A 160 21.20 -16.59 4.67
N PHE A 161 22.12 -16.69 3.70
CA PHE A 161 22.51 -15.58 2.84
C PHE A 161 21.35 -15.03 2.01
N MET A 162 20.53 -15.90 1.40
CA MET A 162 19.46 -15.48 0.50
C MET A 162 18.11 -16.03 0.96
N ARG A 163 17.09 -15.15 0.97
CA ARG A 163 15.69 -15.50 1.21
C ARG A 163 14.83 -14.99 0.08
N LEU A 164 13.91 -15.84 -0.37
CA LEU A 164 12.92 -15.49 -1.39
C LEU A 164 11.52 -15.78 -0.86
N GLY A 165 10.58 -14.92 -1.22
CA GLY A 165 9.21 -15.03 -0.80
C GLY A 165 8.27 -14.29 -1.72
N GLY A 166 7.04 -14.16 -1.26
CA GLY A 166 6.00 -13.41 -1.92
C GLY A 166 4.74 -13.40 -1.09
N GLY A 167 3.76 -12.61 -1.51
CA GLY A 167 2.53 -12.48 -0.77
C GLY A 167 1.44 -11.78 -1.56
N ALA A 168 0.32 -11.61 -0.87
CA ALA A 168 -0.84 -10.90 -1.35
C ALA A 168 -1.36 -9.97 -0.27
N ALA A 169 -1.91 -8.83 -0.66
CA ALA A 169 -2.67 -7.94 0.20
C ALA A 169 -3.99 -7.59 -0.47
N LEU A 170 -5.05 -7.42 0.33
CA LEU A 170 -6.38 -7.03 -0.10
C LEU A 170 -6.81 -5.82 0.72
N TRP A 171 -7.34 -4.78 0.06
CA TRP A 171 -7.98 -3.65 0.72
C TRP A 171 -9.49 -3.83 0.67
N ILE A 172 -10.09 -3.98 1.84
CA ILE A 172 -11.53 -4.20 1.99
C ILE A 172 -12.22 -2.82 1.93
N PRO A 173 -13.21 -2.61 1.04
CA PRO A 173 -13.82 -1.31 0.78
C PRO A 173 -14.79 -0.90 1.89
N VAL A 174 -14.24 -0.59 3.07
CA VAL A 174 -14.97 -0.12 4.26
C VAL A 174 -14.63 1.32 4.61
N GLY A 175 -13.66 1.92 3.91
CA GLY A 175 -13.25 3.29 4.10
C GLY A 175 -14.22 4.29 3.47
N ASP A 176 -14.01 5.55 3.80
CA ASP A 176 -14.78 6.66 3.22
C ASP A 176 -14.25 7.01 1.81
N ALA A 177 -14.89 6.44 0.79
CA ALA A 177 -14.54 6.66 -0.62
C ALA A 177 -14.90 8.05 -1.16
N GLU A 178 -15.64 8.87 -0.41
CA GLU A 178 -15.89 10.28 -0.76
C GLU A 178 -14.80 11.20 -0.20
N SER A 179 -14.01 10.72 0.76
CA SER A 179 -12.99 11.50 1.49
C SER A 179 -11.56 10.96 1.29
N PHE A 180 -11.24 10.47 0.10
CA PHE A 180 -9.90 9.97 -0.27
C PHE A 180 -9.38 8.79 0.57
N ALA A 181 -10.27 8.11 1.30
CA ALA A 181 -9.92 7.05 2.24
C ALA A 181 -10.24 5.64 1.69
N GLY A 182 -10.93 5.54 0.55
CA GLY A 182 -11.30 4.26 -0.04
C GLY A 182 -11.37 4.29 -1.56
N ASP A 183 -11.28 3.11 -2.18
CA ASP A 183 -11.49 2.91 -3.62
C ASP A 183 -12.91 2.42 -3.96
N ASP A 184 -13.80 2.30 -2.96
CA ASP A 184 -15.18 1.76 -3.02
C ASP A 184 -15.33 0.31 -3.53
N GLN A 185 -14.23 -0.31 -3.95
CA GLN A 185 -14.13 -1.69 -4.41
C GLN A 185 -12.94 -2.40 -3.76
N LEU A 186 -13.02 -3.73 -3.74
CA LEU A 186 -11.92 -4.58 -3.31
C LEU A 186 -10.73 -4.39 -4.27
N THR A 187 -9.57 -3.99 -3.73
CA THR A 187 -8.31 -3.91 -4.48
C THR A 187 -7.32 -4.94 -3.96
N GLY A 188 -6.32 -5.29 -4.77
CA GLY A 188 -5.41 -6.39 -4.45
C GLY A 188 -3.99 -6.22 -4.96
N TYR A 189 -3.01 -6.44 -4.11
CA TYR A 189 -1.58 -6.40 -4.42
C TYR A 189 -1.01 -7.82 -4.39
N LEU A 190 -0.36 -8.24 -5.48
CA LEU A 190 0.44 -9.47 -5.52
C LEU A 190 1.90 -9.09 -5.65
N TYR A 191 2.80 -9.73 -4.90
CA TYR A 191 4.21 -9.38 -4.95
C TYR A 191 5.14 -10.57 -4.73
N GLY A 192 6.33 -10.46 -5.31
CA GLY A 192 7.50 -11.24 -4.94
C GLY A 192 8.42 -10.41 -4.06
N SER A 193 9.16 -11.07 -3.17
CA SER A 193 10.15 -10.42 -2.30
C SER A 193 11.45 -11.20 -2.23
N ALA A 194 12.55 -10.48 -2.01
CA ALA A 194 13.89 -11.03 -1.89
C ALA A 194 14.67 -10.32 -0.78
N GLU A 195 15.62 -11.03 -0.19
CA GLU A 195 16.55 -10.51 0.78
C GLU A 195 17.92 -11.18 0.64
N PHE A 196 18.97 -10.39 0.81
CA PHE A 196 20.35 -10.85 0.87
C PHE A 196 21.00 -10.32 2.15
N ASP A 197 21.47 -11.24 2.99
CA ASP A 197 22.10 -10.98 4.28
C ASP A 197 23.62 -11.13 4.17
N PHE A 198 24.34 -10.03 4.33
CA PHE A 198 25.79 -10.00 4.21
C PHE A 198 26.50 -10.17 5.57
N GLY A 199 25.76 -10.34 6.67
CA GLY A 199 26.26 -10.39 8.04
C GLY A 199 26.19 -9.02 8.73
N PRO A 200 27.05 -8.05 8.39
CA PRO A 200 26.99 -6.71 8.98
C PRO A 200 25.76 -5.90 8.55
N PHE A 201 25.20 -6.18 7.37
CA PHE A 201 24.03 -5.49 6.84
C PHE A 201 23.26 -6.44 5.92
N TYR A 202 22.02 -6.10 5.60
CA TYR A 202 21.23 -6.81 4.60
C TYR A 202 20.51 -5.84 3.67
N ILE A 203 20.15 -6.32 2.48
CA ILE A 203 19.28 -5.62 1.55
C ILE A 203 18.02 -6.44 1.33
N SER A 204 16.88 -5.79 1.17
CA SER A 204 15.62 -6.46 0.87
C SER A 204 14.75 -5.60 -0.02
N GLY A 205 13.85 -6.24 -0.76
CA GLY A 205 12.87 -5.55 -1.58
C GLY A 205 11.71 -6.43 -1.98
N ASN A 206 10.65 -5.78 -2.44
CA ASN A 206 9.45 -6.40 -2.99
C ASN A 206 8.98 -5.65 -4.23
N VAL A 207 8.35 -6.39 -5.15
CA VAL A 207 7.79 -5.83 -6.39
C VAL A 207 6.58 -6.64 -6.84
N GLY A 208 5.60 -5.96 -7.42
CA GLY A 208 4.51 -6.64 -8.11
C GLY A 208 3.32 -5.72 -8.47
N PRO A 209 2.30 -6.27 -9.14
CA PRO A 209 1.12 -5.51 -9.55
C PRO A 209 0.14 -5.29 -8.39
N HIS A 210 -0.37 -4.08 -8.28
CA HIS A 210 -1.54 -3.70 -7.49
C HIS A 210 -2.71 -3.44 -8.45
N PHE A 211 -3.69 -4.34 -8.39
CA PHE A 211 -4.94 -4.26 -9.13
C PHE A 211 -5.92 -3.39 -8.36
N ARG A 212 -6.33 -2.29 -8.98
CA ARG A 212 -7.31 -1.35 -8.43
C ARG A 212 -8.22 -0.86 -9.55
N PRO A 213 -9.46 -0.44 -9.24
CA PRO A 213 -10.37 0.04 -10.25
C PRO A 213 -9.88 1.33 -10.88
N GLU A 214 -10.34 1.60 -12.10
CA GLU A 214 -10.10 2.88 -12.76
C GLU A 214 -10.83 4.00 -12.01
N ARG A 215 -10.08 4.98 -11.51
CA ARG A 215 -10.56 6.12 -10.72
C ARG A 215 -9.87 7.39 -11.15
N GLY A 216 -10.32 8.54 -10.68
CA GLY A 216 -9.70 9.80 -11.05
C GLY A 216 -10.46 11.01 -10.57
N ILE A 217 -9.93 12.18 -10.92
CA ILE A 217 -10.62 13.47 -10.77
C ILE A 217 -10.76 14.05 -12.17
N GLY A 218 -11.99 13.99 -12.69
CA GLY A 218 -12.37 14.58 -13.98
C GLY A 218 -12.88 16.01 -13.85
N GLY A 219 -13.79 16.41 -14.75
CA GLY A 219 -14.33 17.77 -14.85
C GLY A 219 -13.89 18.43 -16.16
N VAL A 220 -14.39 19.64 -16.46
CA VAL A 220 -14.02 20.37 -17.69
C VAL A 220 -12.51 20.65 -17.75
N ASN A 221 -11.90 20.88 -16.58
CA ASN A 221 -10.47 21.17 -16.43
C ASN A 221 -9.72 20.11 -15.61
N GLY A 222 -10.35 18.98 -15.25
CA GLY A 222 -9.71 17.91 -14.49
C GLY A 222 -9.35 16.72 -15.37
N ASN A 223 -8.13 16.22 -15.22
CA ASN A 223 -7.52 15.17 -16.03
C ASN A 223 -6.59 14.27 -15.20
N LEU A 224 -7.01 13.89 -13.98
CA LEU A 224 -6.30 12.85 -13.23
C LEU A 224 -6.97 11.51 -13.45
N PHE A 225 -6.18 10.52 -13.85
CA PHE A 225 -6.59 9.13 -13.98
C PHE A 225 -5.66 8.22 -13.18
N LEU A 226 -6.25 7.22 -12.54
CA LEU A 226 -5.59 6.20 -11.74
C LEU A 226 -6.14 4.84 -12.15
N ALA A 227 -5.23 3.89 -12.32
CA ALA A 227 -5.56 2.51 -12.62
C ALA A 227 -4.59 1.59 -11.88
N SER A 228 -4.58 0.33 -12.31
CA SER A 228 -3.63 -0.66 -11.80
C SER A 228 -2.18 -0.18 -11.96
N GLU A 229 -1.34 -0.51 -10.99
CA GLU A 229 0.03 -0.01 -10.91
C GLU A 229 1.01 -1.09 -10.49
N LEU A 230 2.24 -1.03 -11.01
CA LEU A 230 3.35 -1.79 -10.48
C LEU A 230 3.89 -1.05 -9.25
N ARG A 231 3.97 -1.74 -8.11
CA ARG A 231 4.58 -1.22 -6.89
C ARG A 231 5.92 -1.89 -6.63
N TYR A 232 6.88 -1.13 -6.14
CA TYR A 232 8.18 -1.64 -5.74
C TYR A 232 8.68 -0.92 -4.49
N ALA A 233 9.43 -1.65 -3.67
CA ALA A 233 10.18 -1.10 -2.55
C ALA A 233 11.50 -1.85 -2.40
N GLY A 234 12.53 -1.15 -1.95
CA GLY A 234 13.85 -1.71 -1.67
C GLY A 234 14.55 -0.91 -0.59
N GLY A 235 15.32 -1.59 0.25
CA GLY A 235 16.03 -0.97 1.35
C GLY A 235 17.31 -1.70 1.71
N ALA A 236 18.19 -0.96 2.37
CA ALA A 236 19.42 -1.47 2.97
C ALA A 236 19.39 -1.18 4.47
N TYR A 237 19.80 -2.16 5.27
CA TYR A 237 19.61 -2.16 6.70
C TYR A 237 20.85 -2.63 7.44
N LEU A 238 21.19 -1.91 8.49
CA LEU A 238 22.30 -2.15 9.40
C LEU A 238 21.73 -2.51 10.79
N PRO A 239 21.77 -3.80 11.19
CA PRO A 239 21.46 -4.22 12.53
C PRO A 239 22.48 -3.64 13.52
N LEU A 240 21.99 -2.95 14.54
CA LEU A 240 22.78 -2.38 15.63
C LEU A 240 22.36 -3.02 16.95
N ARG A 241 23.27 -3.02 17.93
CA ARG A 241 23.03 -3.58 19.27
C ARG A 241 22.42 -4.99 19.21
N GLU A 242 23.13 -5.90 18.55
CA GLU A 242 22.72 -7.31 18.41
C GLU A 242 21.33 -7.48 17.75
N GLY A 243 20.95 -6.54 16.87
CA GLY A 243 19.68 -6.58 16.14
C GLY A 243 18.49 -5.95 16.87
N THR A 244 18.69 -5.37 18.06
CA THR A 244 17.61 -4.66 18.77
C THR A 244 17.28 -3.29 18.17
N ILE A 245 18.22 -2.70 17.43
CA ILE A 245 18.01 -1.45 16.70
C ILE A 245 18.31 -1.72 15.23
N LEU A 246 17.42 -1.25 14.35
CA LEU A 246 17.63 -1.33 12.92
C LEU A 246 17.80 0.08 12.35
N LEU A 247 18.98 0.37 11.79
CA LEU A 247 19.19 1.58 11.00
C LEU A 247 19.03 1.22 9.52
N GLY A 248 18.12 1.88 8.80
CA GLY A 248 17.90 1.56 7.40
C GLY A 248 17.53 2.77 6.55
N GLY A 249 17.73 2.62 5.25
CA GLY A 249 17.26 3.55 4.23
C GLY A 249 16.43 2.80 3.19
N GLU A 250 15.32 3.39 2.78
CA GLU A 250 14.34 2.77 1.87
C GLU A 250 13.97 3.69 0.73
N LEU A 251 13.77 3.08 -0.45
CA LEU A 251 13.14 3.68 -1.60
C LEU A 251 11.90 2.85 -1.93
N TRP A 252 10.80 3.52 -2.22
CA TRP A 252 9.60 2.89 -2.74
C TRP A 252 8.99 3.75 -3.84
N GLY A 253 8.18 3.13 -4.67
CA GLY A 253 7.52 3.82 -5.76
C GLY A 253 6.46 2.97 -6.43
N THR A 254 5.76 3.62 -7.33
CA THR A 254 4.67 3.04 -8.11
C THR A 254 4.70 3.58 -9.53
N THR A 255 4.33 2.77 -10.51
CA THR A 255 4.12 3.22 -11.90
C THR A 255 2.84 2.61 -12.45
N GLY A 256 2.06 3.38 -13.21
CA GLY A 256 0.86 2.87 -13.88
C GLY A 256 1.20 1.73 -14.84
N ILE A 257 0.33 0.72 -14.91
CA ILE A 257 0.43 -0.41 -15.86
C ILE A 257 -0.86 -0.61 -16.66
N GLY A 258 -1.78 0.36 -16.61
CA GLY A 258 -3.04 0.41 -17.33
C GLY A 258 -3.46 1.86 -17.56
#